data_AF-L0K740-F1
#
_entry.id   AF-L0K740-F1
#
_cell.length_a   1.000
_cell.length_b   1.000
_cell.length_c   1.000
_cell.angle_alpha   90.00
_cell.angle_beta   90.00
_cell.angle_gamma   90.00
#
_symmetry.space_group_name_H-M   'P 1'
#
loop_
_entity.id
_entity.type
_entity.pdbx_description
1 polymer ?
#
loop_
_entity_poly.entity_id
_entity_poly.type
_entity_poly.pdbx_seq_one_letter_code
_entity_poly.pdbx_strand_id
1 'polypeptide(L)' 'MEDLHSYAVGETVRDLRGDGNEYRVVEKETSSVGKITAIVVEPLDEDGTKRLRISQSEWGETWTA' A
#
# COMPACT_ATOMS: atom_id res chain seq x y z
N MET A 1 0.85 15.61 -3.82
CA MET A 1 1.03 14.54 -2.82
C MET A 1 -0.07 13.56 -3.10
N GLU A 2 0.25 12.36 -3.55
CA GLU A 2 -0.75 11.33 -3.84
C GLU A 2 -1.20 10.69 -2.53
N ASP A 3 -2.50 10.72 -2.26
CA ASP A 3 -3.09 10.14 -1.07
C ASP A 3 -3.45 8.67 -1.31
N LEU A 4 -3.32 7.85 -0.26
CA LEU A 4 -3.82 6.45 -0.22
C LEU A 4 -5.27 6.30 -0.68
N HIS A 5 -6.06 7.38 -0.60
CA HIS A 5 -7.45 7.39 -1.02
C HIS A 5 -7.63 7.15 -2.53
N SER A 6 -6.64 7.48 -3.35
CA SER A 6 -6.70 7.28 -4.79
C SER A 6 -6.57 5.82 -5.22
N TYR A 7 -5.98 4.97 -4.38
CA TYR A 7 -5.65 3.59 -4.73
C TYR A 7 -6.78 2.66 -4.34
N ALA A 8 -7.17 1.70 -5.17
CA ALA A 8 -8.19 0.69 -4.91
C ALA A 8 -7.59 -0.66 -4.51
N VAL A 9 -8.40 -1.50 -3.83
CA VAL A 9 -8.04 -2.90 -3.63
C VAL A 9 -7.93 -3.57 -5.00
N GLY A 10 -6.83 -4.27 -5.23
CA GLY A 10 -6.50 -4.93 -6.47
C GLY A 10 -5.51 -4.16 -7.34
N GLU A 11 -5.22 -2.89 -7.04
CA GLU A 11 -4.18 -2.11 -7.71
C GLU A 11 -2.78 -2.57 -7.33
N THR A 12 -1.84 -2.39 -8.26
CA THR A 12 -0.42 -2.66 -8.08
C THR A 12 0.31 -1.37 -7.74
N VAL A 13 1.22 -1.45 -6.78
CA VAL A 13 1.96 -0.32 -6.22
C VAL A 13 3.39 -0.75 -6.00
N ARG A 14 4.34 0.18 -6.13
CA ARG A 14 5.77 -0.16 -6.05
C ARG A 14 6.42 0.48 -4.84
N ASP A 15 7.19 -0.31 -4.12
CA ASP A 15 8.03 0.18 -3.03
C ASP A 15 9.24 0.91 -3.62
N LEU A 16 9.43 2.19 -3.27
CA LEU A 16 10.59 2.96 -3.69
C LEU A 16 11.75 2.90 -2.70
N ARG A 17 11.49 2.46 -1.45
CA ARG A 17 12.49 2.49 -0.38
C ARG A 17 13.32 1.22 -0.30
N GLY A 18 12.76 0.07 -0.65
CA GLY A 18 13.43 -1.23 -0.65
C GLY A 18 13.95 -1.62 -2.03
N ASP A 19 13.53 -2.78 -2.52
CA ASP A 19 14.06 -3.45 -3.72
C ASP A 19 13.42 -3.01 -5.04
N GLY A 20 12.43 -2.11 -5.03
CA GLY A 20 11.65 -1.79 -6.24
C GLY A 20 10.63 -2.85 -6.60
N ASN A 21 10.30 -3.76 -5.68
CA ASN A 21 9.33 -4.82 -5.88
C ASN A 21 7.90 -4.26 -6.02
N GLU A 22 7.10 -4.97 -6.80
CA GLU A 22 5.69 -4.68 -7.00
C GLU A 22 4.84 -5.42 -5.98
N TYR A 23 3.88 -4.70 -5.42
CA TYR A 23 2.94 -5.20 -4.42
C TYR A 23 1.52 -4.89 -4.87
N ARG A 24 0.58 -5.72 -4.47
CA ARG A 24 -0.84 -5.54 -4.75
C ARG A 24 -1.56 -5.12 -3.49
N VAL A 25 -2.36 -4.07 -3.57
CA VAL A 25 -3.26 -3.66 -2.49
C VAL A 25 -4.32 -4.73 -2.30
N VAL A 26 -4.39 -5.33 -1.13
CA VAL A 26 -5.36 -6.39 -0.82
C VAL A 26 -6.38 -5.97 0.24
N GLU A 27 -6.03 -4.99 1.07
CA GLU A 27 -6.94 -4.45 2.09
C GLU A 27 -6.68 -2.96 2.32
N LYS A 28 -7.69 -2.26 2.81
CA LYS A 28 -7.57 -0.88 3.27
C LYS A 28 -8.09 -0.75 4.68
N GLU A 29 -7.33 -0.09 5.53
CA GLU A 29 -7.77 0.31 6.85
C GLU A 29 -8.33 1.73 6.81
N THR A 30 -9.59 1.85 7.23
CA THR A 30 -10.26 3.13 7.41
C THR A 30 -10.44 3.45 8.89
N SER A 31 -10.12 4.68 9.27
CA SER A 31 -10.48 5.22 10.59
C SER A 31 -11.98 5.37 10.77
N SER A 32 -12.41 5.53 12.03
CA SER A 32 -13.81 5.78 12.42
C SER A 32 -14.44 7.02 11.76
N VAL A 33 -13.62 7.92 11.21
CA VAL A 33 -14.04 9.12 10.46
C VAL A 33 -14.14 8.89 8.93
N GLY A 34 -14.03 7.64 8.46
CA GLY A 34 -14.13 7.29 7.04
C GLY A 34 -12.90 7.63 6.19
N LYS A 35 -11.77 7.99 6.83
CA LYS A 35 -10.50 8.27 6.14
C LYS A 35 -9.63 7.03 6.09
N ILE A 36 -9.01 6.75 4.94
CA ILE A 36 -8.03 5.67 4.82
C ILE A 36 -6.78 6.06 5.60
N THR A 37 -6.40 5.23 6.57
CA THR A 37 -5.24 5.45 7.43
C THR A 37 -4.07 4.55 7.08
N ALA A 38 -4.33 3.39 6.49
CA ALA A 38 -3.31 2.47 6.04
C ALA A 38 -3.88 1.57 4.94
N ILE A 39 -3.00 0.92 4.19
CA ILE A 39 -3.35 -0.17 3.28
C ILE A 39 -2.48 -1.37 3.56
N VAL A 40 -3.00 -2.56 3.29
CA VAL A 40 -2.24 -3.81 3.33
C VAL A 40 -1.95 -4.23 1.91
N VAL A 41 -0.68 -4.52 1.63
CA VAL A 41 -0.22 -4.96 0.32
C VAL A 41 0.45 -6.32 0.41
N GLU A 42 0.34 -7.11 -0.66
CA GLU A 42 0.98 -8.40 -0.81
C GLU A 42 1.96 -8.35 -1.98
N PRO A 43 3.20 -8.88 -1.86
CA PRO A 43 4.14 -8.92 -2.97
C PRO A 43 3.57 -9.77 -4.11
N LEU A 44 3.80 -9.33 -5.35
CA LEU A 44 3.41 -10.09 -6.54
C LEU A 44 4.41 -11.20 -6.90
N ASP A 45 5.70 -10.95 -6.67
CA ASP A 45 6.81 -11.84 -7.02
C ASP A 45 7.16 -12.87 -5.92
N GLU A 46 6.82 -12.60 -4.66
CA GLU A 46 6.97 -13.58 -3.58
C GLU A 46 5.64 -14.29 -3.31
N ASP A 47 5.72 -15.57 -2.94
CA ASP A 47 4.60 -16.48 -2.71
C ASP A 47 3.72 -16.01 -1.54
N GLY A 48 2.89 -14.97 -1.77
CA GLY A 48 1.71 -14.46 -1.04
C GLY A 48 1.76 -14.28 0.48
N THR A 49 2.86 -14.64 1.14
CA THR A 49 2.86 -14.91 2.59
C THR A 49 3.22 -13.66 3.38
N LYS A 50 3.84 -12.67 2.73
CA LYS A 50 4.40 -11.49 3.38
C LYS A 50 3.53 -10.26 3.16
N ARG A 51 2.47 -10.13 3.96
CA ARG A 51 1.63 -8.94 4.00
C ARG A 51 2.37 -7.78 4.64
N LEU A 52 2.39 -6.64 3.97
CA LEU A 52 2.97 -5.40 4.48
C LEU A 52 1.85 -4.40 4.74
N ARG A 53 1.86 -3.82 5.93
CA ARG A 53 0.95 -2.77 6.33
C ARG A 53 1.64 -1.43 6.15
N ILE A 54 1.10 -0.59 5.27
CA ILE A 54 1.67 0.72 4.95
C ILE A 54 0.72 1.80 5.44
N SER A 55 1.20 2.62 6.35
CA SER A 55 0.43 3.74 6.90
C SER A 55 0.44 4.94 5.96
N GLN A 56 -0.57 5.80 6.04
CA GLN A 56 -0.65 7.02 5.21
C GLN A 56 0.60 7.90 5.30
N SER A 57 1.20 7.99 6.49
CA SER A 57 2.45 8.74 6.70
C SER A 57 3.62 8.17 5.91
N GLU A 58 3.73 6.85 5.79
CA GLU A 58 4.84 6.20 5.06
C GLU A 58 4.60 6.21 3.55
N TRP A 59 3.33 6.21 3.11
CA TRP A 59 2.96 6.16 1.70
C TRP A 59 3.62 7.26 0.87
N GLY A 60 3.40 8.52 1.25
CA GLY A 60 3.89 9.68 0.49
C GLY A 60 5.41 9.86 0.50
N GLU A 61 6.12 9.19 1.41
CA GLU A 61 7.58 9.27 1.54
C GLU A 61 8.30 8.09 0.88
N THR A 62 7.64 6.92 0.75
CA THR A 62 8.32 5.66 0.44
C THR A 62 7.66 4.81 -0.65
N TRP A 63 6.45 5.14 -1.09
CA TRP A 63 5.69 4.39 -2.09
C TRP A 63 5.25 5.29 -3.24
N THR A 64 5.15 4.73 -4.44
CA THR A 64 4.64 5.41 -5.64
C THR A 64 3.63 4.54 -6.36
N ALA A 65 2.63 5.18 -6.98
CA ALA A 65 1.95 4.65 -8.16
C ALA A 65 2.92 4.58 -9.33
#